data_AF-X1IRM3-F1
#
_entry.id   AF-X1IRM3-F1
#
_cell.length_a   1.000
_cell.length_b   1.000
_cell.length_c   1.000
_cell.angle_alpha   90.00
_cell.angle_beta   90.00
_cell.angle_gamma   90.00
#
_symmetry.space_group_name_H-M   'P 1'
#
loop_
_entity.id
_entity.type
_entity.pdbx_description
1 polymer ?
#
loop_
_entity_poly.entity_id
_entity_poly.type
_entity_poly.pdbx_seq_one_letter_code
_entity_poly.pdbx_strand_id
1 'polypeptide(L)'
;MITEATINRSRYFPELLPDAVFNDIPAGAEVIPPILDLRRISGKLLRLSDIAVERNPNVELRIKNDDMGLPDSYNVASGFFDLASVISPYANNFQMLARDRLYYNLFSSAGLLPAIRTSFGVWVDNLRVVDKLKLGIVLDNNERALAEKFGIDATVEKGL
;
A
#
# COMPACT_ATOMS: atom_id res chain seq x y z
N MET A 1 4.23 -7.46 11.12
CA MET A 1 4.75 -7.60 9.74
C MET A 1 3.77 -8.38 8.90
N ILE A 2 3.03 -7.66 8.06
CA ILE A 2 2.15 -8.22 7.03
C ILE A 2 3.00 -8.91 5.97
N THR A 3 2.60 -10.13 5.61
CA THR A 3 3.26 -10.96 4.60
C THR A 3 2.24 -11.47 3.59
N GLU A 4 2.69 -12.04 2.48
CA GLU A 4 1.80 -12.72 1.51
C GLU A 4 0.92 -13.79 2.18
N ALA A 5 1.45 -14.51 3.17
CA ALA A 5 0.68 -15.48 3.94
C ALA A 5 -0.45 -14.82 4.75
N THR A 6 -0.21 -13.62 5.30
CA THR A 6 -1.25 -12.84 6.00
C THR A 6 -2.33 -12.38 5.03
N ILE A 7 -1.93 -11.88 3.85
CA ILE A 7 -2.87 -11.50 2.78
C ILE A 7 -3.75 -12.69 2.36
N ASN A 8 -3.15 -13.85 2.14
CA ASN A 8 -3.89 -15.05 1.71
C ASN A 8 -4.83 -15.62 2.78
N ARG A 9 -4.65 -15.23 4.06
CA ARG A 9 -5.53 -15.63 5.16
C ARG A 9 -6.75 -14.73 5.34
N SER A 10 -6.80 -13.58 4.66
CA SER A 10 -7.97 -12.68 4.67
C SER A 10 -9.22 -13.42 4.18
N ARG A 11 -10.37 -13.13 4.80
CA ARG A 11 -11.65 -13.81 4.55
C ARG A 11 -12.81 -12.84 4.33
N TYR A 12 -12.75 -11.65 4.92
CA TYR A 12 -13.89 -10.74 4.97
C TYR A 12 -13.64 -9.48 4.17
N PHE A 13 -13.69 -9.60 2.84
CA PHE A 13 -13.38 -8.50 1.93
C PHE A 13 -14.47 -7.41 1.90
N PRO A 14 -14.12 -6.12 1.87
CA PRO A 14 -12.77 -5.57 2.04
C PRO A 14 -12.29 -5.70 3.50
N GLU A 15 -11.06 -6.21 3.70
CA GLU A 15 -10.48 -6.46 5.03
C GLU A 15 -9.29 -5.54 5.28
N LEU A 16 -9.28 -4.80 6.39
CA LEU A 16 -8.13 -3.98 6.80
C LEU A 16 -7.18 -4.78 7.68
N LEU A 17 -5.93 -4.90 7.25
CA LEU A 17 -4.85 -5.47 8.03
C LEU A 17 -3.98 -4.33 8.56
N PRO A 18 -4.09 -3.96 9.85
CA PRO A 18 -3.20 -2.96 10.45
C PRO A 18 -1.86 -3.58 10.84
N ASP A 19 -0.79 -2.78 10.75
CA ASP A 19 0.55 -3.16 11.22
C ASP A 19 1.29 -1.94 11.79
N ALA A 20 2.20 -2.22 12.71
CA ALA A 20 3.07 -1.20 13.30
C ALA A 20 4.41 -1.83 13.68
N VAL A 21 5.49 -1.10 13.42
CA VAL A 21 6.86 -1.60 13.60
C VAL A 21 7.78 -0.53 14.16
N PHE A 22 8.84 -1.00 14.83
CA PHE A 22 9.93 -0.21 15.39
C PHE A 22 11.20 -0.71 14.72
N ASN A 23 11.92 0.15 14.00
CA ASN A 23 13.09 -0.28 13.24
C ASN A 23 14.27 0.66 13.45
N ASP A 24 15.46 0.07 13.47
CA ASP A 24 16.70 0.81 13.29
C ASP A 24 16.93 1.02 11.80
N ILE A 25 17.11 2.26 11.37
CA ILE A 25 17.38 2.61 9.98
C ILE A 25 18.89 2.81 9.81
N PRO A 26 19.58 1.95 9.04
CA PRO A 26 21.02 2.09 8.84
C PRO A 26 21.37 3.39 8.11
N ALA A 27 22.57 3.91 8.35
CA ALA A 27 23.03 5.16 7.73
C ALA A 27 23.09 5.03 6.20
N GLY A 28 22.45 5.95 5.47
CA GLY A 28 22.46 5.95 4.00
C GLY A 28 21.83 4.72 3.36
N ALA A 29 20.98 3.99 4.08
CA ALA A 29 20.33 2.78 3.58
C ALA A 29 18.89 2.66 4.09
N GLU A 30 18.17 1.70 3.51
CA GLU A 30 16.82 1.35 3.94
C GLU A 30 16.82 0.33 5.09
N VAL A 31 15.70 0.21 5.80
CA VAL A 31 15.51 -0.82 6.84
C VAL A 31 15.65 -2.22 6.22
N ILE A 32 16.35 -3.10 6.95
CA ILE A 32 16.54 -4.51 6.61
C ILE A 32 16.10 -5.38 7.80
N PRO A 33 15.19 -6.34 7.61
CA PRO A 33 14.42 -6.60 6.39
C PRO A 33 13.41 -5.47 6.08
N PRO A 34 12.96 -5.31 4.82
CA PRO A 34 11.98 -4.28 4.46
C PRO A 34 10.69 -4.39 5.27
N ILE A 35 10.11 -3.23 5.61
CA ILE A 35 8.89 -3.15 6.44
C ILE A 35 7.70 -3.85 5.77
N LEU A 36 7.51 -3.61 4.48
CA LEU A 36 6.50 -4.26 3.66
C LEU A 36 7.07 -4.48 2.25
N ASP A 37 7.11 -5.73 1.82
CA ASP A 37 7.45 -6.10 0.45
C ASP A 37 6.56 -7.26 0.02
N LEU A 38 5.44 -6.91 -0.62
CA LEU A 38 4.50 -7.86 -1.19
C LEU A 38 4.67 -7.85 -2.71
N ARG A 39 4.86 -9.04 -3.30
CA ARG A 39 5.09 -9.18 -4.74
C ARG A 39 4.20 -10.27 -5.31
N ARG A 40 4.00 -10.25 -6.63
CA ARG A 40 3.23 -11.28 -7.35
C ARG A 40 1.84 -11.49 -6.74
N ILE A 41 1.22 -10.38 -6.34
CA ILE A 41 -0.11 -10.39 -5.74
C ILE A 41 -1.09 -10.89 -6.81
N SER A 42 -1.67 -12.06 -6.61
CA SER A 42 -2.57 -12.69 -7.58
C SER A 42 -3.99 -12.78 -7.04
N GLY A 43 -4.96 -12.35 -7.85
CA GLY A 43 -6.40 -12.43 -7.52
C GLY A 43 -6.87 -11.49 -6.39
N LYS A 44 -5.99 -10.64 -5.87
CA LYS A 44 -6.29 -9.64 -4.84
C LYS A 44 -5.96 -8.25 -5.36
N LEU A 45 -6.65 -7.27 -4.79
CA LEU A 45 -6.34 -5.86 -4.94
C LEU A 45 -5.93 -5.34 -3.57
N LEU A 46 -4.72 -4.79 -3.46
CA LEU A 46 -4.23 -4.24 -2.21
C LEU A 46 -4.29 -2.72 -2.22
N ARG A 47 -4.53 -2.13 -1.07
CA ARG A 47 -4.44 -0.68 -0.89
C ARG A 47 -3.74 -0.37 0.41
N LEU A 48 -2.57 0.25 0.31
CA LEU A 48 -1.87 0.82 1.46
C LEU A 48 -2.64 2.05 1.93
N SER A 49 -2.92 2.11 3.23
CA SER A 49 -3.66 3.19 3.87
C SER A 49 -3.05 3.58 5.20
N ASP A 50 -3.53 4.70 5.75
CA ASP A 50 -3.36 5.07 7.15
C ASP A 50 -1.91 5.12 7.62
N ILE A 51 -0.99 5.52 6.73
CA ILE A 51 0.43 5.60 7.05
C ILE A 51 0.66 6.75 8.01
N ALA A 52 1.34 6.46 9.11
CA ALA A 52 1.89 7.47 10.01
C ALA A 52 3.31 7.09 10.42
N VAL A 53 4.16 8.09 10.61
CA VAL A 53 5.58 7.91 10.92
C VAL A 53 6.02 8.95 11.95
N GLU A 54 7.05 8.62 12.72
CA GLU A 54 7.71 9.60 13.58
C GLU A 54 8.36 10.71 12.74
N ARG A 55 8.06 11.98 13.07
CA ARG A 55 8.63 13.15 12.38
C ARG A 55 10.15 13.16 12.52
N ASN A 56 10.85 13.01 11.41
CA ASN A 56 12.30 13.14 11.37
C ASN A 56 12.76 13.68 10.01
N PRO A 57 13.57 14.75 9.96
CA PRO A 57 14.00 15.36 8.69
C PRO A 57 14.98 14.49 7.91
N ASN A 58 15.57 13.50 8.57
CA ASN A 58 16.55 12.59 7.98
C ASN A 58 15.94 11.24 7.60
N VAL A 59 14.62 11.08 7.74
CA VAL A 59 13.91 9.85 7.36
C VAL A 59 13.08 10.12 6.13
N GLU A 60 13.22 9.27 5.12
CA GLU A 60 12.46 9.31 3.88
C GLU A 60 11.60 8.05 3.75
N LEU A 61 10.35 8.20 3.33
CA LEU A 61 9.45 7.09 3.04
C LEU A 61 9.66 6.62 1.60
N ARG A 62 9.94 5.33 1.44
CA ARG A 62 10.08 4.67 0.14
C ARG A 62 8.82 3.84 -0.09
N ILE A 63 7.90 4.36 -0.90
CA ILE A 63 6.62 3.70 -1.21
C ILE A 63 6.54 3.44 -2.71
N LYS A 64 6.33 2.17 -3.10
CA LYS A 64 6.17 1.77 -4.51
C LYS A 64 4.93 0.89 -4.66
N ASN A 65 4.15 1.15 -5.70
CA ASN A 65 3.00 0.36 -6.11
C ASN A 65 3.17 -0.04 -7.58
N ASP A 66 3.25 -1.33 -7.84
CA ASP A 66 3.44 -1.87 -9.19
C ASP A 66 4.65 -1.21 -9.88
N ASP A 67 4.41 -0.48 -10.97
CA ASP A 67 5.41 0.26 -11.75
C ASP A 67 5.55 1.74 -11.33
N MET A 68 4.77 2.17 -10.33
CA MET A 68 4.72 3.54 -9.82
C MET A 68 5.24 3.62 -8.37
N GLY A 69 5.39 4.85 -7.89
CA GLY A 69 5.82 5.13 -6.52
C GLY A 69 5.78 6.60 -6.23
N LEU A 70 5.85 6.95 -4.94
CA LEU A 70 6.10 8.33 -4.57
C LEU A 70 7.56 8.69 -4.87
N PRO A 71 7.87 9.88 -5.39
CA PRO A 71 9.24 10.28 -5.67
C PRO A 71 10.04 10.40 -4.38
N ASP A 72 11.06 9.55 -4.28
CA ASP A 72 11.84 9.28 -3.08
C ASP A 72 12.37 10.54 -2.36
N SER A 73 12.82 11.55 -3.11
CA SER A 73 13.45 12.77 -2.56
C SER A 73 12.49 13.75 -1.88
N TYR A 74 11.17 13.56 -2.00
CA TYR A 74 10.16 14.49 -1.45
C TYR A 74 9.35 13.90 -0.30
N ASN A 75 9.52 12.62 0.01
CA ASN A 75 8.74 11.93 1.03
C ASN A 75 9.43 11.95 2.39
N VAL A 76 9.86 13.12 2.84
CA VAL A 76 10.53 13.25 4.15
C VAL A 76 9.49 13.08 5.26
N ALA A 77 9.78 12.27 6.26
CA ALA A 77 8.90 11.99 7.39
C ALA A 77 8.50 13.27 8.14
N SER A 78 9.38 14.27 8.21
CA SER A 78 9.07 15.60 8.72
C SER A 78 7.91 16.32 8.02
N GLY A 79 7.56 15.94 6.79
CA GLY A 79 6.40 16.47 6.03
C GLY A 79 5.19 15.54 6.01
N PHE A 80 5.34 14.29 6.44
CA PHE A 80 4.32 13.24 6.32
C PHE A 80 3.32 13.20 7.49
N PHE A 81 2.39 12.24 7.55
CA PHE A 81 1.44 12.16 8.67
C PHE A 81 2.14 11.77 9.99
N ASP A 82 1.92 12.58 11.02
CA ASP A 82 2.60 12.44 12.32
C ASP A 82 1.97 11.32 13.16
N LEU A 83 2.78 10.33 13.53
CA LEU A 83 2.39 9.24 14.42
C LEU A 83 1.97 9.72 15.81
N ALA A 84 2.53 10.84 16.30
CA ALA A 84 2.21 11.42 17.59
C ALA A 84 1.00 12.38 17.56
N SER A 85 0.36 12.55 16.41
CA SER A 85 -0.78 13.47 16.24
C SER A 85 -1.94 13.10 17.17
N VAL A 86 -2.34 14.03 18.05
CA VAL A 86 -3.53 13.88 18.92
C VAL A 86 -4.84 14.22 18.20
N ILE A 87 -4.76 14.88 17.04
CA ILE A 87 -5.93 15.30 16.25
C ILE A 87 -6.37 14.16 15.33
N SER A 88 -5.42 13.45 14.72
CA SER A 88 -5.60 12.06 14.31
C SER A 88 -4.33 11.53 13.64
N PRO A 89 -3.69 10.46 14.15
CA PRO A 89 -2.70 9.71 13.40
C PRO A 89 -3.35 8.88 12.27
N TYR A 90 -4.65 8.58 12.40
CA TYR A 90 -5.42 7.66 11.55
C TYR A 90 -6.45 8.34 10.63
N ALA A 91 -6.66 9.65 10.75
CA ALA A 91 -7.49 10.43 9.81
C ALA A 91 -6.61 11.02 8.71
N ASN A 92 -5.74 10.17 8.16
CA ASN A 92 -5.04 10.49 6.94
C ASN A 92 -5.75 9.76 5.79
N ASN A 93 -6.08 10.48 4.72
CA ASN A 93 -6.70 9.88 3.53
C ASN A 93 -5.64 9.32 2.58
N PHE A 94 -4.48 8.92 3.11
CA PHE A 94 -3.44 8.33 2.28
C PHE A 94 -3.94 7.00 1.75
N GLN A 95 -3.98 6.85 0.43
CA GLN A 95 -4.36 5.61 -0.21
C GLN A 95 -3.51 5.39 -1.45
N MET A 96 -2.96 4.18 -1.55
CA MET A 96 -2.16 3.79 -2.70
C MET A 96 -2.48 2.35 -3.09
N LEU A 97 -3.04 2.21 -4.29
CA LEU A 97 -3.54 0.94 -4.83
C LEU A 97 -2.41 0.16 -5.50
N ALA A 98 -2.37 -1.15 -5.30
CA ALA A 98 -1.40 -2.06 -5.91
C ALA A 98 -2.07 -3.35 -6.39
N ARG A 99 -1.70 -3.80 -7.60
CA ARG A 99 -2.24 -5.03 -8.21
C ARG A 99 -1.24 -6.18 -8.25
N ASP A 100 0.07 -5.89 -8.23
CA ASP A 100 1.15 -6.86 -8.38
C ASP A 100 2.22 -6.68 -7.30
N ARG A 101 2.63 -5.43 -7.03
CA ARG A 101 3.67 -5.12 -6.05
C ARG A 101 3.24 -4.02 -5.11
N LEU A 102 3.39 -4.24 -3.81
CA LEU A 102 3.25 -3.20 -2.80
C LEU A 102 4.50 -3.19 -1.92
N TYR A 103 5.19 -2.05 -1.92
CA TYR A 103 6.42 -1.84 -1.18
C TYR A 103 6.30 -0.62 -0.28
N TYR A 104 6.66 -0.79 0.99
CA TYR A 104 6.85 0.31 1.92
C TYR A 104 8.09 0.07 2.77
N ASN A 105 8.97 1.06 2.81
CA ASN A 105 10.15 1.05 3.65
C ASN A 105 10.56 2.46 4.08
N LEU A 106 11.52 2.53 5.01
CA LEU A 106 12.12 3.78 5.47
C LEU A 106 13.61 3.83 5.12
N PHE A 107 14.08 5.01 4.73
CA PHE A 107 15.48 5.29 4.39
C PHE A 107 16.04 6.41 5.28
N SER A 108 17.30 6.30 5.69
CA SER A 108 17.99 7.37 6.42
C SER A 108 18.92 8.14 5.48
N SER A 109 18.66 9.44 5.33
CA SER A 109 19.58 10.36 4.64
C SER A 109 20.72 10.86 5.54
N ALA A 110 20.74 10.45 6.81
CA ALA A 110 21.78 10.77 7.78
C ALA A 110 22.44 9.52 8.36
N GLY A 111 22.94 9.62 9.61
CA GLY A 111 23.53 8.49 10.34
C GLY A 111 22.51 7.40 10.71
N LEU A 112 22.95 6.46 11.55
CA LEU A 112 22.08 5.44 12.12
C LEU A 112 20.96 6.10 12.94
N LEU A 113 19.71 5.77 12.63
CA LEU A 113 18.54 6.25 13.36
C LEU A 113 17.87 5.08 14.08
N PRO A 114 18.06 4.95 15.41
CA PRO A 114 17.50 3.84 16.15
C PRO A 114 16.01 4.03 16.46
N ALA A 115 15.28 2.91 16.56
CA ALA A 115 13.92 2.83 17.08
C ALA A 115 12.89 3.76 16.41
N ILE A 116 13.01 4.02 15.11
CA ILE A 116 12.02 4.80 14.35
C ILE A 116 10.72 4.01 14.23
N ARG A 117 9.61 4.69 14.50
CA ARG A 117 8.27 4.11 14.57
C ARG A 117 7.44 4.46 13.35
N THR A 118 6.68 3.49 12.88
CA THR A 118 5.66 3.71 11.86
C THR A 118 4.49 2.75 12.02
N SER A 119 3.30 3.23 11.66
CA SER A 119 2.08 2.43 11.52
C SER A 119 1.51 2.60 10.11
N PHE A 120 0.83 1.56 9.63
CA PHE A 120 0.14 1.58 8.34
C PHE A 120 -0.95 0.50 8.30
N GLY A 121 -1.86 0.62 7.35
CA GLY A 121 -2.89 -0.34 7.03
C GLY A 121 -2.73 -0.90 5.62
N VAL A 122 -3.09 -2.17 5.43
CA VAL A 122 -3.26 -2.76 4.10
C VAL A 122 -4.68 -3.26 3.98
N TRP A 123 -5.48 -2.57 3.18
CA TRP A 123 -6.76 -3.08 2.74
C TRP A 123 -6.54 -4.18 1.70
N VAL A 124 -7.19 -5.32 1.92
CA VAL A 124 -7.24 -6.43 0.98
C VAL A 124 -8.65 -6.52 0.43
N ASP A 125 -8.79 -6.51 -0.89
CA ASP A 125 -10.05 -6.77 -1.59
C ASP A 125 -9.87 -7.89 -2.64
N ASN A 126 -10.97 -8.49 -3.07
CA ASN A 126 -10.97 -9.40 -4.20
C ASN A 126 -10.91 -8.61 -5.50
N LEU A 127 -10.11 -9.10 -6.46
CA LEU A 127 -10.02 -8.50 -7.77
C LEU A 127 -11.27 -8.87 -8.61
N ARG A 128 -12.30 -8.01 -8.59
CA ARG A 128 -13.57 -8.23 -9.33
C ARG A 128 -13.46 -7.81 -10.79
N VAL A 129 -14.39 -8.28 -11.63
CA VAL A 129 -14.46 -7.92 -13.07
C VAL A 129 -14.52 -6.40 -13.28
N VAL A 130 -15.30 -5.67 -12.46
CA VAL A 130 -15.34 -4.19 -12.47
C VAL A 130 -13.97 -3.58 -12.20
N ASP A 131 -13.27 -4.09 -11.19
CA ASP A 131 -11.96 -3.56 -10.80
C ASP A 131 -10.93 -3.82 -11.90
N LYS A 132 -10.97 -5.00 -12.51
CA LYS A 132 -10.14 -5.35 -13.67
C LYS A 132 -10.39 -4.43 -14.85
N LEU A 133 -11.66 -4.16 -15.19
CA LEU A 133 -12.03 -3.24 -16.27
C LEU A 133 -11.53 -1.81 -15.99
N LYS A 134 -11.75 -1.30 -14.78
CA LYS A 134 -11.26 0.04 -14.37
C LYS A 134 -9.73 0.17 -14.41
N LEU A 135 -9.03 -0.91 -14.10
CA LEU A 135 -7.56 -0.97 -14.06
C LEU A 135 -6.93 -1.42 -15.38
N GLY A 136 -7.71 -1.66 -16.44
CA GLY A 136 -7.22 -2.13 -17.73
C GLY A 136 -6.61 -3.54 -17.71
N ILE A 137 -6.97 -4.37 -16.73
CA ILE A 137 -6.51 -5.75 -16.60
C ILE A 137 -7.31 -6.64 -17.56
N VAL A 138 -6.62 -7.50 -18.31
CA VAL A 138 -7.25 -8.42 -19.27
C VAL A 138 -8.17 -9.40 -18.53
N LEU A 139 -9.43 -9.45 -18.97
CA LEU A 139 -10.42 -10.41 -18.49
C LEU A 139 -10.20 -11.79 -19.10
N ASP A 140 -10.40 -12.83 -18.29
CA ASP A 140 -10.49 -14.20 -18.82
C ASP A 140 -11.80 -14.41 -19.62
N ASN A 141 -11.93 -15.57 -20.28
CA ASN A 141 -13.08 -15.86 -21.13
C ASN A 141 -14.41 -15.88 -20.35
N ASN A 142 -14.40 -16.35 -19.11
CA ASN A 142 -15.62 -16.41 -18.28
C ASN A 142 -15.99 -15.01 -17.78
N GLU A 143 -15.00 -14.22 -17.38
CA GLU A 143 -15.16 -12.83 -16.95
C GLU A 143 -15.65 -11.94 -18.09
N ARG A 144 -15.18 -12.17 -19.32
CA ARG A 144 -15.67 -11.48 -20.51
C ARG A 144 -17.12 -11.82 -20.81
N ALA A 145 -17.48 -13.11 -20.79
CA ALA A 145 -18.86 -13.53 -20.98
C ALA A 145 -19.78 -12.95 -19.88
N LEU A 146 -19.28 -12.82 -18.64
CA LEU A 146 -20.01 -12.17 -17.56
C LEU A 146 -20.18 -10.66 -17.79
N ALA A 147 -19.11 -9.98 -18.22
CA ALA A 147 -19.14 -8.55 -18.52
C ALA A 147 -20.15 -8.23 -19.63
N GLU A 148 -20.14 -9.00 -20.72
CA GLU A 148 -21.08 -8.87 -21.85
C GLU A 148 -22.52 -9.17 -21.42
N LYS A 149 -22.73 -10.26 -20.67
CA LYS A 149 -24.07 -10.67 -20.21
C LYS A 149 -24.76 -9.61 -19.34
N PHE A 150 -23.99 -8.91 -18.51
CA PHE A 150 -24.51 -7.93 -17.56
C PHE A 150 -24.25 -6.47 -17.99
N GLY A 151 -23.65 -6.23 -19.17
CA GLY A 151 -23.34 -4.89 -19.66
C GLY A 151 -22.43 -4.09 -18.73
N ILE A 152 -21.49 -4.78 -18.07
CA ILE A 152 -20.60 -4.19 -17.04
C ILE A 152 -19.62 -3.22 -17.69
N ASP A 153 -19.13 -3.56 -18.88
CA ASP A 153 -18.27 -2.73 -19.73
C ASP A 153 -18.88 -1.35 -19.99
N ALA A 154 -20.12 -1.32 -20.50
CA ALA A 154 -20.82 -0.08 -20.81
C ALA A 154 -21.14 0.76 -19.56
N THR A 155 -21.26 0.13 -18.40
CA THR A 155 -21.51 0.81 -17.12
C THR A 155 -20.21 1.43 -16.58
N VAL A 156 -19.10 0.69 -16.63
CA VAL A 156 -17.78 1.18 -16.22
C VAL A 156 -17.32 2.34 -17.11
N GLU A 157 -17.52 2.27 -18.42
CA GLU A 157 -17.21 3.37 -19.34
C GLU A 157 -17.99 4.66 -19.01
N LYS A 158 -19.24 4.52 -18.54
CA LYS A 158 -20.07 5.65 -18.12
C LYS A 158 -19.70 6.19 -16.73
N GLY A 159 -18.80 5.51 -16.01
CA GLY A 159 -18.42 5.88 -14.65
C GLY A 159 -19.52 5.63 -13.60
N LEU A 160 -20.47 4.74 -13.90
CA LEU A 160 -21.60 4.37 -13.03
C LEU A 160 -21.28 3.14 -12.16
#